data_AF-A0A1Y4EI45-F1
#
_entry.id   AF-A0A1Y4EI45-F1
#
_cell.length_a   1.000
_cell.length_b   1.000
_cell.length_c   1.000
_cell.angle_alpha   90.00
_cell.angle_beta   90.00
_cell.angle_gamma   90.00
#
_symmetry.space_group_name_H-M   'P 1'
#
loop_
_entity.id
_entity.type
_entity.pdbx_description
1 polymer ?
#
loop_
_entity_poly.entity_id
_entity_poly.type
_entity_poly.pdbx_seq_one_letter_code
_entity_poly.pdbx_strand_id
1 'polypeptide(L)'
;MKKNMKTRLFSGLMALCMLLALFPVTASAAEVPEYNTPEYPETSEGVTVESSFDSEAQKVLTTIVIGENVEGDTLDINLTDALGEALNNSLAVPSDVCDFIIEIENHSNQPYVYEDGSLVLGTDDYDGTQDAGYTDEYVTAFDGFNVYIGSKNNVWRSYNHALAALDIGIDPDWPSLSEFDRNLTDANIADALAKKGYENGIDDLDDYYIDYYNETHGASITDLKEADEAYIADLFSCYNPRGGQHPQVGIPESNLGVAALGHYYLYNSLISVSGNSLASYMAEGSSSYSALNAELAEAIKDSREEKATITLNAGIDGPNMCNCYQGRVIVFGMAFSLTKGGDKTSYPGLEKWIVLEDGTEVDADTAAAGDEVDFKLESNVPQDLLNYL
;
A
#
# COMPACT_ATOMS: atom_id res chain seq x y z
N MET A 1 -18.62 -32.93 -54.29
CA MET A 1 -17.21 -32.49 -54.38
C MET A 1 -17.16 -31.14 -55.10
N LYS A 2 -16.98 -30.04 -54.36
CA LYS A 2 -16.74 -28.71 -54.92
C LYS A 2 -15.27 -28.37 -54.69
N LYS A 3 -14.55 -28.05 -55.76
CA LYS A 3 -13.31 -27.28 -55.70
C LYS A 3 -13.21 -26.47 -56.98
N ASN A 4 -13.17 -25.14 -56.84
CA ASN A 4 -12.18 -24.29 -57.47
C ASN A 4 -12.35 -22.83 -57.03
N MET A 5 -11.43 -22.43 -56.15
CA MET A 5 -10.58 -21.23 -56.18
C MET A 5 -11.23 -19.89 -56.58
N LYS A 6 -11.38 -18.99 -55.59
CA LYS A 6 -11.34 -17.53 -55.80
C LYS A 6 -10.04 -16.97 -55.24
N THR A 7 -9.47 -16.08 -56.03
CA THR A 7 -8.17 -15.43 -55.92
C THR A 7 -8.09 -14.47 -54.73
N ARG A 8 -6.86 -14.31 -54.25
CA ARG A 8 -6.39 -13.60 -53.06
C ARG A 8 -6.66 -12.09 -53.09
N LEU A 9 -7.10 -11.54 -51.95
CA LEU A 9 -7.00 -10.11 -51.62
C LEU A 9 -6.59 -10.00 -50.14
N PHE A 10 -5.33 -10.31 -49.85
CA PHE A 10 -4.73 -10.13 -48.52
C PHE A 10 -3.23 -9.85 -48.72
N SER A 11 -2.90 -8.61 -49.09
CA SER A 11 -1.52 -8.12 -49.01
C SER A 11 -1.40 -6.61 -48.79
N GLY A 12 -2.52 -5.88 -48.61
CA GLY A 12 -2.48 -4.43 -48.34
C GLY A 12 -2.55 -4.07 -46.85
N LEU A 13 -3.28 -4.85 -46.05
CA LEU A 13 -3.52 -4.53 -44.62
C LEU A 13 -2.34 -4.92 -43.72
N MET A 14 -1.63 -6.01 -44.04
CA MET A 14 -0.45 -6.48 -43.31
C MET A 14 0.76 -5.54 -43.46
N ALA A 15 0.90 -4.84 -44.60
CA ALA A 15 1.97 -3.86 -44.80
C ALA A 15 1.72 -2.57 -44.01
N LEU A 16 0.45 -2.19 -43.79
CA LEU A 16 0.10 -1.02 -42.97
C LEU A 16 0.28 -1.30 -41.47
N CYS A 17 -0.04 -2.53 -41.01
CA CYS A 17 0.22 -2.94 -39.63
C CYS A 17 1.72 -3.08 -39.31
N MET A 18 2.55 -3.49 -40.28
CA MET A 18 4.01 -3.52 -40.12
C MET A 18 4.65 -2.12 -40.17
N LEU A 19 4.06 -1.14 -40.87
CA LEU A 19 4.55 0.24 -40.87
C LEU A 19 4.17 1.03 -39.60
N LEU A 20 3.08 0.66 -38.92
CA LEU A 20 2.71 1.25 -37.62
C LEU A 20 3.56 0.74 -36.45
N ALA A 21 4.26 -0.39 -36.61
CA ALA A 21 5.20 -0.93 -35.64
C ALA A 21 6.62 -0.33 -35.74
N LEU A 22 6.84 0.66 -36.62
CA LEU A 22 8.13 1.33 -36.83
C LEU A 22 8.16 2.78 -36.29
N PHE A 23 7.10 3.22 -35.62
CA PHE A 23 7.21 4.40 -34.78
C PHE A 23 7.84 3.95 -33.45
N PRO A 24 8.93 4.59 -32.98
CA PRO A 24 9.31 4.41 -31.59
C PRO A 24 8.08 4.78 -30.78
N VAL A 25 7.51 3.80 -30.09
CA VAL A 25 6.72 4.11 -28.90
C VAL A 25 7.75 4.77 -28.02
N THR A 26 7.76 6.11 -27.99
CA THR A 26 8.32 6.80 -26.85
C THR A 26 7.51 6.26 -25.69
N ALA A 27 8.05 5.27 -24.97
CA ALA A 27 7.59 4.96 -23.64
C ALA A 27 7.62 6.32 -22.94
N SER A 28 6.44 6.92 -22.78
CA SER A 28 6.35 8.11 -21.96
C SER A 28 6.64 7.57 -20.59
N ALA A 29 7.83 7.87 -20.05
CA ALA A 29 8.17 7.55 -18.68
C ALA A 29 6.97 7.94 -17.82
N ALA A 30 6.44 7.00 -17.05
CA ALA A 30 5.38 7.31 -16.12
C ALA A 30 5.94 8.38 -15.16
N GLU A 31 5.18 9.44 -14.94
CA GLU A 31 5.57 10.47 -13.98
C GLU A 31 5.66 9.82 -12.60
N VAL A 32 6.84 9.87 -11.98
CA VAL A 32 7.05 9.36 -10.63
C VAL A 32 6.23 10.25 -9.68
N PRO A 33 5.28 9.70 -8.91
CA PRO A 33 4.42 10.52 -8.08
C PRO A 33 5.21 11.11 -6.90
N GLU A 34 4.69 12.20 -6.35
CA GLU A 34 5.17 12.76 -5.09
C GLU A 34 4.50 12.02 -3.93
N TYR A 35 5.29 11.66 -2.92
CA TYR A 35 4.84 10.87 -1.77
C TYR A 35 4.93 11.69 -0.49
N ASN A 36 3.92 11.54 0.36
CA ASN A 36 3.93 12.07 1.71
C ASN A 36 4.57 11.08 2.65
N THR A 37 5.48 11.55 3.51
CA THR A 37 5.98 10.75 4.63
C THR A 37 4.83 10.47 5.59
N PRO A 38 4.52 9.20 5.89
CA PRO A 38 3.53 8.83 6.89
C PRO A 38 3.88 9.39 8.26
N GLU A 39 2.89 10.00 8.93
CA GLU A 39 2.98 10.44 10.31
C GLU A 39 1.90 9.73 11.13
N TYR A 40 2.32 8.84 12.04
CA TYR A 40 1.41 8.07 12.87
C TYR A 40 1.20 8.78 14.22
N PRO A 41 -0.01 9.27 14.54
CA PRO A 41 -0.28 9.87 15.85
C PRO A 41 -0.20 8.84 16.97
N GLU A 42 -0.01 9.27 18.21
CA GLU A 42 -0.14 8.38 19.37
C GLU A 42 -1.61 7.97 19.57
N THR A 43 -1.84 6.72 19.98
CA THR A 43 -3.19 6.27 20.34
C THR A 43 -3.73 7.08 21.52
N SER A 44 -4.96 7.58 21.39
CA SER A 44 -5.61 8.41 22.39
C SER A 44 -5.77 7.72 23.75
N GLU A 45 -5.70 8.50 24.83
CA GLU A 45 -5.85 8.00 26.19
C GLU A 45 -7.20 7.28 26.38
N GLY A 46 -7.16 6.09 27.00
CA GLY A 46 -8.34 5.27 27.25
C GLY A 46 -8.80 4.42 26.06
N VAL A 47 -8.06 4.46 24.94
CA VAL A 47 -8.20 3.51 23.84
C VAL A 47 -7.05 2.50 23.89
N THR A 48 -7.36 1.22 23.66
CA THR A 48 -6.35 0.16 23.56
C THR A 48 -6.45 -0.53 22.21
N VAL A 49 -5.30 -0.86 21.62
CA VAL A 49 -5.20 -1.60 20.37
C VAL A 49 -4.43 -2.89 20.64
N GLU A 50 -5.01 -4.02 20.28
CA GLU A 50 -4.37 -5.33 20.40
C GLU A 50 -4.48 -6.06 19.07
N SER A 51 -3.38 -6.63 18.59
CA SER A 51 -3.37 -7.45 17.38
C SER A 51 -2.87 -8.85 17.67
N SER A 52 -3.41 -9.83 16.94
CA SER A 52 -2.99 -11.23 17.03
C SER A 52 -2.92 -11.84 15.64
N PHE A 53 -1.92 -12.69 15.41
CA PHE A 53 -1.72 -13.40 14.16
C PHE A 53 -2.17 -14.87 14.27
N ASP A 54 -3.10 -15.26 13.42
CA ASP A 54 -3.49 -16.65 13.18
C ASP A 54 -2.71 -17.20 11.98
N SER A 55 -1.71 -18.02 12.27
CA SER A 55 -0.86 -18.64 11.25
C SER A 55 -1.56 -19.70 10.40
N GLU A 56 -2.63 -20.34 10.91
CA GLU A 56 -3.38 -21.35 10.15
C GLU A 56 -4.29 -20.69 9.11
N ALA A 57 -4.95 -19.59 9.52
CA ALA A 57 -5.84 -18.84 8.66
C ALA A 57 -5.11 -17.78 7.80
N GLN A 58 -3.85 -17.46 8.13
CA GLN A 58 -3.09 -16.34 7.58
C GLN A 58 -3.82 -15.00 7.77
N LYS A 59 -4.18 -14.71 9.03
CA LYS A 59 -4.96 -13.53 9.38
C LYS A 59 -4.38 -12.79 10.56
N VAL A 60 -4.43 -11.47 10.50
CA VAL A 60 -4.23 -10.60 11.67
C VAL A 60 -5.59 -10.09 12.11
N LEU A 61 -5.99 -10.38 13.35
CA LEU A 61 -7.13 -9.74 13.99
C LEU A 61 -6.62 -8.63 14.89
N THR A 62 -7.06 -7.41 14.63
CA THR A 62 -6.79 -6.20 15.41
C THR A 62 -8.06 -5.72 16.07
N THR A 63 -8.08 -5.70 17.39
CA THR A 63 -9.21 -5.22 18.19
C THR A 63 -8.87 -3.87 18.80
N ILE A 64 -9.70 -2.88 18.51
CA ILE A 64 -9.64 -1.53 19.09
C ILE A 64 -10.72 -1.45 20.18
N VAL A 65 -10.34 -1.20 21.42
CA VAL A 65 -11.27 -1.06 22.54
C VAL A 65 -11.31 0.38 23.01
N ILE A 66 -12.48 1.02 22.92
CA ILE A 66 -12.73 2.37 23.46
C ILE A 66 -13.30 2.22 24.86
N GLY A 67 -12.58 2.71 25.88
CA GLY A 67 -12.96 2.55 27.28
C GLY A 67 -14.24 3.30 27.70
N GLU A 68 -14.86 2.84 28.79
CA GLU A 68 -16.14 3.39 29.30
C GLU A 68 -16.10 4.89 29.63
N ASN A 69 -14.94 5.41 30.04
CA ASN A 69 -14.75 6.78 30.51
C ASN A 69 -14.10 7.70 29.46
N VAL A 70 -14.01 7.28 28.20
CA VAL A 70 -13.45 8.10 27.12
C VAL A 70 -14.45 9.20 26.73
N GLU A 71 -14.04 10.46 26.88
CA GLU A 71 -14.87 11.65 26.61
C GLU A 71 -14.30 12.56 25.51
N GLY A 72 -13.19 12.19 24.87
CA GLY A 72 -12.54 13.00 23.84
C GLY A 72 -13.46 13.28 22.64
N ASP A 73 -13.34 14.47 22.05
CA ASP A 73 -14.08 14.81 20.82
C ASP A 73 -13.49 14.12 19.58
N THR A 74 -12.20 13.78 19.63
CA THR A 74 -11.47 13.03 18.61
C THR A 74 -10.61 11.98 19.31
N LEU A 75 -10.56 10.78 18.74
CA LEU A 75 -9.73 9.66 19.18
C LEU A 75 -8.81 9.26 18.03
N ASP A 76 -7.53 9.49 18.20
CA ASP A 76 -6.49 8.95 17.32
C ASP A 76 -6.26 7.47 17.64
N ILE A 77 -6.26 6.64 16.60
CA ILE A 77 -6.11 5.20 16.66
C ILE A 77 -4.86 4.83 15.86
N ASN A 78 -3.80 4.39 16.52
CA ASN A 78 -2.58 3.92 15.88
C ASN A 78 -2.43 2.42 16.07
N LEU A 79 -2.32 1.70 14.95
CA LEU A 79 -2.23 0.24 14.89
C LEU A 79 -0.79 -0.24 14.70
N THR A 80 0.16 0.66 14.45
CA THR A 80 1.50 0.35 13.93
C THR A 80 2.27 -0.64 14.83
N ASP A 81 2.40 -0.34 16.13
CA ASP A 81 3.10 -1.21 17.07
C ASP A 81 2.41 -2.58 17.21
N ALA A 82 1.08 -2.59 17.37
CA ALA A 82 0.31 -3.81 17.53
C ALA A 82 0.42 -4.73 16.29
N LEU A 83 0.31 -4.17 15.09
CA LEU A 83 0.50 -4.88 13.83
C LEU A 83 1.93 -5.43 13.72
N GLY A 84 2.94 -4.60 14.04
CA GLY A 84 4.34 -5.00 14.06
C GLY A 84 4.60 -6.19 14.99
N GLU A 85 4.10 -6.14 16.23
CA GLU A 85 4.24 -7.23 17.20
C GLU A 85 3.56 -8.52 16.75
N ALA A 86 2.34 -8.42 16.20
CA ALA A 86 1.60 -9.58 15.71
C ALA A 86 2.32 -10.28 14.54
N LEU A 87 2.91 -9.49 13.64
CA LEU A 87 3.60 -9.98 12.44
C LEU A 87 5.06 -10.40 12.69
N ASN A 88 5.70 -9.96 13.77
CA ASN A 88 7.12 -10.22 14.04
C ASN A 88 7.48 -11.72 14.08
N ASN A 89 6.51 -12.59 14.39
CA ASN A 89 6.70 -14.05 14.40
C ASN A 89 6.15 -14.75 13.14
N SER A 90 5.64 -13.99 12.18
CA SER A 90 5.16 -14.51 10.90
C SER A 90 6.34 -14.74 9.95
N LEU A 91 6.43 -15.95 9.39
CA LEU A 91 7.35 -16.25 8.30
C LEU A 91 6.63 -16.02 6.97
N ALA A 92 6.64 -14.78 6.51
CA ALA A 92 6.08 -14.42 5.23
C ALA A 92 6.99 -14.90 4.09
N VAL A 93 6.41 -15.53 3.07
CA VAL A 93 7.10 -15.99 1.86
C VAL A 93 6.48 -15.38 0.60
N PRO A 94 7.20 -15.38 -0.54
CA PRO A 94 6.65 -14.89 -1.80
C PRO A 94 5.30 -15.53 -2.15
N SER A 95 4.36 -14.73 -2.67
CA SER A 95 2.95 -15.10 -2.96
C SER A 95 2.04 -15.24 -1.73
N ASP A 96 2.55 -15.01 -0.52
CA ASP A 96 1.69 -14.99 0.66
C ASP A 96 0.71 -13.84 0.60
N VAL A 97 -0.47 -14.13 1.16
CA VAL A 97 -1.57 -13.20 1.30
C VAL A 97 -2.06 -13.30 2.74
N CYS A 98 -2.27 -12.16 3.38
CA CYS A 98 -2.73 -12.07 4.75
C CYS A 98 -3.93 -11.12 4.87
N ASP A 99 -5.01 -11.58 5.50
CA ASP A 99 -6.15 -10.72 5.79
C ASP A 99 -5.91 -9.97 7.11
N PHE A 100 -6.05 -8.65 7.09
CA PHE A 100 -6.07 -7.78 8.26
C PHE A 100 -7.51 -7.43 8.58
N ILE A 101 -7.99 -7.94 9.71
CA ILE A 101 -9.33 -7.69 10.22
C ILE A 101 -9.22 -6.67 11.35
N ILE A 102 -9.96 -5.57 11.24
CA ILE A 102 -10.03 -4.53 12.27
C ILE A 102 -11.43 -4.59 12.87
N GLU A 103 -11.52 -4.81 14.18
CA GLU A 103 -12.75 -4.78 14.96
C GLU A 103 -12.74 -3.63 15.97
N ILE A 104 -13.85 -2.91 16.09
CA ILE A 104 -14.02 -1.85 17.10
C ILE A 104 -15.02 -2.30 18.17
N GLU A 105 -14.57 -2.27 19.43
CA GLU A 105 -15.38 -2.50 20.63
C GLU A 105 -15.51 -1.18 21.40
N ASN A 106 -16.64 -0.49 21.23
CA ASN A 106 -16.91 0.75 21.95
C ASN A 106 -17.66 0.49 23.25
N HIS A 107 -17.00 0.67 24.39
CA HIS A 107 -17.60 0.58 25.72
C HIS A 107 -17.98 1.96 26.29
N SER A 108 -17.65 3.05 25.59
CA SER A 108 -18.04 4.40 25.99
C SER A 108 -19.54 4.62 25.77
N ASN A 109 -20.07 5.69 26.38
CA ASN A 109 -21.44 6.14 26.12
C ASN A 109 -21.57 7.03 24.87
N GLN A 110 -20.46 7.32 24.18
CA GLN A 110 -20.42 8.25 23.06
C GLN A 110 -20.39 7.49 21.74
N PRO A 111 -21.17 7.91 20.72
CA PRO A 111 -20.91 7.45 19.36
C PRO A 111 -19.57 8.04 18.89
N TYR A 112 -18.74 7.18 18.32
CA TYR A 112 -17.60 7.61 17.51
C TYR A 112 -17.80 7.16 16.07
N VAL A 113 -17.47 8.04 15.14
CA VAL A 113 -17.55 7.83 13.70
C VAL A 113 -16.18 8.07 13.09
N TYR A 114 -15.88 7.46 11.95
CA TYR A 114 -14.63 7.72 11.26
C TYR A 114 -14.50 9.18 10.82
N GLU A 115 -13.33 9.77 11.04
CA GLU A 115 -13.00 11.12 10.58
C GLU A 115 -12.52 11.06 9.12
N ASP A 116 -13.25 11.70 8.21
CA ASP A 116 -12.93 11.71 6.78
C ASP A 116 -11.55 12.33 6.51
N GLY A 117 -10.72 11.63 5.74
CA GLY A 117 -9.36 12.06 5.43
C GLY A 117 -8.34 11.84 6.55
N SER A 118 -8.69 11.09 7.61
CA SER A 118 -7.78 10.80 8.72
C SER A 118 -6.89 9.57 8.53
N LEU A 119 -7.14 8.75 7.50
CA LEU A 119 -6.33 7.56 7.21
C LEU A 119 -4.86 7.95 7.04
N VAL A 120 -3.99 7.18 7.68
CA VAL A 120 -2.56 7.11 7.40
C VAL A 120 -2.24 5.64 7.19
N LEU A 121 -1.78 5.28 5.99
CA LEU A 121 -1.33 3.93 5.64
C LEU A 121 -0.12 4.06 4.75
N GLY A 122 1.00 3.46 5.15
CA GLY A 122 2.25 3.59 4.42
C GLY A 122 3.38 2.82 5.09
N THR A 123 4.60 3.12 4.68
CA THR A 123 5.81 2.62 5.34
C THR A 123 5.98 3.25 6.72
N ASP A 124 6.93 2.75 7.51
CA ASP A 124 7.25 3.30 8.82
C ASP A 124 8.77 3.26 9.06
N ASP A 125 9.24 4.03 10.06
CA ASP A 125 10.66 4.16 10.36
C ASP A 125 11.27 2.83 10.81
N TYR A 126 12.55 2.66 10.51
CA TYR A 126 13.29 1.46 10.86
C TYR A 126 14.46 1.78 11.76
N ASP A 127 14.46 1.26 12.99
CA ASP A 127 15.64 1.32 13.85
C ASP A 127 16.63 0.19 13.50
N GLY A 128 17.60 0.53 12.64
CA GLY A 128 18.68 -0.38 12.26
C GLY A 128 19.74 -0.62 13.35
N THR A 129 19.72 0.10 14.48
CA THR A 129 20.84 0.08 15.45
C THR A 129 21.05 -1.28 16.11
N GLN A 130 20.04 -2.16 16.08
CA GLN A 130 20.12 -3.52 16.63
C GLN A 130 20.61 -4.56 15.61
N ASP A 131 20.79 -4.18 14.34
CA ASP A 131 21.21 -5.11 13.31
C ASP A 131 22.71 -5.41 13.33
N ALA A 132 23.03 -6.68 13.07
CA ALA A 132 24.40 -7.09 12.86
C ALA A 132 24.93 -6.46 11.57
N GLY A 133 25.96 -5.62 11.69
CA GLY A 133 26.54 -4.92 10.54
C GLY A 133 25.97 -3.51 10.31
N TYR A 134 25.16 -2.99 11.24
CA TYR A 134 24.71 -1.60 11.21
C TYR A 134 25.89 -0.62 11.05
N THR A 135 25.67 0.36 10.17
CA THR A 135 26.54 1.52 9.98
C THR A 135 25.70 2.79 10.08
N ASP A 136 26.32 3.93 10.40
CA ASP A 136 25.65 5.23 10.36
C ASP A 136 25.44 5.74 8.91
N GLU A 137 25.70 4.90 7.90
CA GLU A 137 25.53 5.21 6.49
C GLU A 137 24.11 4.83 6.04
N TYR A 138 23.41 5.80 5.44
CA TYR A 138 22.05 5.63 5.00
C TYR A 138 21.73 6.49 3.78
N VAL A 139 20.62 6.17 3.13
CA VAL A 139 19.97 6.98 2.11
C VAL A 139 18.53 7.23 2.50
N THR A 140 18.05 8.46 2.33
CA THR A 140 16.63 8.78 2.51
C THR A 140 15.85 8.31 1.28
N ALA A 141 14.89 7.43 1.48
CA ALA A 141 14.09 6.83 0.42
C ALA A 141 12.90 7.73 0.01
N PHE A 142 12.08 7.23 -0.92
CA PHE A 142 10.99 7.98 -1.53
C PHE A 142 9.90 8.42 -0.55
N ASP A 143 9.79 7.73 0.58
CA ASP A 143 8.83 7.95 1.67
C ASP A 143 9.39 8.85 2.78
N GLY A 144 10.63 9.31 2.66
CA GLY A 144 11.29 10.15 3.66
C GLY A 144 11.94 9.38 4.82
N PHE A 145 11.83 8.05 4.85
CA PHE A 145 12.52 7.21 5.85
C PHE A 145 13.91 6.76 5.38
N ASN A 146 14.73 6.32 6.32
CA ASN A 146 16.10 5.93 6.05
C ASN A 146 16.25 4.44 5.71
N VAL A 147 16.97 4.15 4.64
CA VAL A 147 17.53 2.81 4.37
C VAL A 147 18.96 2.79 4.87
N TYR A 148 19.24 1.98 5.89
CA TYR A 148 20.58 1.89 6.48
C TYR A 148 21.39 0.83 5.76
N ILE A 149 22.56 1.24 5.25
CA ILE A 149 23.43 0.37 4.46
C ILE A 149 23.96 -0.77 5.34
N GLY A 150 23.78 -1.99 4.86
CA GLY A 150 24.13 -3.23 5.57
C GLY A 150 23.11 -3.72 6.61
N SER A 151 22.02 -2.99 6.86
CA SER A 151 20.96 -3.41 7.78
C SER A 151 19.91 -4.30 7.11
N LYS A 152 18.95 -4.83 7.87
CA LYS A 152 17.86 -5.67 7.33
C LYS A 152 16.77 -4.88 6.62
N ASN A 153 16.80 -3.55 6.61
CA ASN A 153 15.91 -2.79 5.72
C ASN A 153 16.57 -2.45 4.37
N ASN A 154 17.82 -2.87 4.15
CA ASN A 154 18.52 -2.78 2.87
C ASN A 154 18.28 -4.03 2.00
N VAL A 155 18.54 -3.91 0.70
CA VAL A 155 18.49 -5.01 -0.26
C VAL A 155 19.85 -5.69 -0.39
N TRP A 156 19.86 -6.98 -0.72
CA TRP A 156 21.08 -7.66 -1.15
C TRP A 156 21.38 -7.34 -2.61
N ARG A 157 22.67 -7.16 -2.92
CA ARG A 157 23.11 -6.95 -4.29
C ARG A 157 22.81 -8.18 -5.15
N SER A 158 22.32 -7.94 -6.36
CA SER A 158 22.08 -8.98 -7.37
C SER A 158 23.00 -8.85 -8.57
N TYR A 159 23.40 -9.97 -9.16
CA TYR A 159 24.12 -10.01 -10.43
C TYR A 159 23.11 -9.95 -11.59
N ASN A 160 22.64 -8.75 -11.92
CA ASN A 160 21.66 -8.47 -12.97
C ASN A 160 22.27 -8.35 -14.39
N HIS A 161 21.44 -8.11 -15.41
CA HIS A 161 21.91 -8.01 -16.80
C HIS A 161 22.88 -6.83 -17.01
N ALA A 162 22.68 -5.72 -16.31
CA ALA A 162 23.57 -4.57 -16.40
C ALA A 162 24.97 -4.89 -15.86
N LEU A 163 25.08 -5.60 -14.73
CA LEU A 163 26.38 -6.06 -14.21
C LEU A 163 27.03 -7.14 -15.07
N ALA A 164 26.24 -8.00 -15.71
CA ALA A 164 26.76 -8.94 -16.71
C ALA A 164 27.36 -8.20 -17.91
N ALA A 165 26.71 -7.14 -18.39
CA ALA A 165 27.22 -6.29 -19.46
C ALA A 165 28.43 -5.42 -19.04
N LEU A 166 28.55 -5.12 -17.75
CA LEU A 166 29.69 -4.41 -17.17
C LEU A 166 30.96 -5.28 -17.14
N ASP A 167 30.82 -6.60 -17.25
CA ASP A 167 31.90 -7.59 -17.21
C ASP A 167 32.75 -7.48 -15.94
N ILE A 168 32.11 -7.71 -14.78
CA ILE A 168 32.76 -7.72 -13.47
C ILE A 168 33.59 -8.99 -13.21
N GLY A 169 33.84 -9.81 -14.24
CA GLY A 169 34.62 -11.04 -14.14
C GLY A 169 33.86 -12.26 -13.62
N ILE A 170 32.54 -12.29 -13.83
CA ILE A 170 31.67 -13.45 -13.59
C ILE A 170 31.26 -14.03 -14.94
N ASP A 171 31.44 -15.34 -15.13
CA ASP A 171 30.98 -16.03 -16.34
C ASP A 171 29.44 -15.96 -16.41
N PRO A 172 28.84 -15.31 -17.42
CA PRO A 172 27.39 -15.15 -17.51
C PRO A 172 26.66 -16.48 -17.82
N ASP A 173 27.33 -17.42 -18.49
CA ASP A 173 26.71 -18.68 -18.92
C ASP A 173 26.72 -19.73 -17.79
N TRP A 174 27.82 -19.76 -17.00
CA TRP A 174 28.04 -20.80 -15.99
C TRP A 174 28.67 -20.30 -14.69
N PRO A 175 28.13 -19.28 -14.02
CA PRO A 175 28.78 -18.67 -12.86
C PRO A 175 28.87 -19.65 -11.69
N SER A 176 30.02 -19.72 -11.03
CA SER A 176 30.22 -20.47 -9.79
C SER A 176 29.92 -19.61 -8.55
N LEU A 177 29.50 -20.22 -7.44
CA LEU A 177 29.32 -19.50 -6.16
C LEU A 177 30.58 -18.73 -5.75
N SER A 178 31.76 -19.35 -5.92
CA SER A 178 33.04 -18.71 -5.65
C SER A 178 33.35 -17.50 -6.54
N GLU A 179 32.77 -17.42 -7.74
CA GLU A 179 32.93 -16.24 -8.59
C GLU A 179 32.05 -15.10 -8.11
N PHE A 180 30.83 -15.37 -7.64
CA PHE A 180 30.02 -14.31 -7.03
C PHE A 180 30.69 -13.75 -5.78
N ASP A 181 31.14 -14.61 -4.86
CA ASP A 181 31.81 -14.18 -3.61
C ASP A 181 33.07 -13.33 -3.89
N ARG A 182 33.82 -13.67 -4.95
CA ARG A 182 35.04 -12.97 -5.31
C ARG A 182 34.77 -11.68 -6.08
N ASN A 183 33.75 -11.66 -6.93
CA ASN A 183 33.62 -10.65 -7.97
C ASN A 183 32.43 -9.69 -7.82
N LEU A 184 31.40 -10.02 -7.04
CA LEU A 184 30.25 -9.13 -6.79
C LEU A 184 30.56 -8.10 -5.67
N THR A 185 31.84 -7.75 -5.52
CA THR A 185 32.35 -6.83 -4.49
C THR A 185 32.44 -5.41 -5.04
N ASP A 186 32.37 -4.42 -4.14
CA ASP A 186 32.47 -3.01 -4.50
C ASP A 186 33.74 -2.70 -5.29
N ALA A 187 34.87 -3.30 -4.90
CA ALA A 187 36.15 -3.10 -5.57
C ALA A 187 36.15 -3.58 -7.02
N ASN A 188 35.57 -4.75 -7.30
CA ASN A 188 35.53 -5.28 -8.66
C ASN A 188 34.52 -4.53 -9.54
N ILE A 189 33.39 -4.12 -8.98
CA ILE A 189 32.41 -3.29 -9.68
C ILE A 189 33.02 -1.93 -10.00
N ALA A 190 33.65 -1.27 -9.03
CA ALA A 190 34.38 -0.02 -9.21
C ALA A 190 35.47 -0.11 -10.29
N ASP A 191 36.28 -1.17 -10.29
CA ASP A 191 37.31 -1.39 -11.32
C ASP A 191 36.71 -1.59 -12.72
N ALA A 192 35.51 -2.17 -12.82
CA ALA A 192 34.81 -2.34 -14.10
C ALA A 192 34.15 -1.04 -14.58
N LEU A 193 33.54 -0.29 -13.66
CA LEU A 193 33.00 1.06 -13.86
C LEU A 193 34.09 2.02 -14.37
N ALA A 194 35.27 2.02 -13.75
CA ALA A 194 36.41 2.85 -14.17
C ALA A 194 36.86 2.59 -15.62
N LYS A 195 36.80 1.34 -16.08
CA LYS A 195 37.12 1.00 -17.49
C LYS A 195 36.10 1.55 -18.49
N LYS A 196 34.89 1.86 -18.02
CA LYS A 196 33.80 2.48 -18.80
C LYS A 196 33.75 4.00 -18.66
N GLY A 197 34.59 4.58 -17.80
CA GLY A 197 34.72 6.04 -17.61
C GLY A 197 34.04 6.59 -16.35
N TYR A 198 33.54 5.74 -15.47
CA TYR A 198 32.95 6.09 -14.17
C TYR A 198 34.02 6.02 -13.08
N GLU A 199 34.47 7.17 -12.57
CA GLU A 199 35.69 7.28 -11.76
C GLU A 199 35.44 7.35 -10.24
N ASN A 200 34.18 7.45 -9.78
CA ASN A 200 33.85 7.55 -8.35
C ASN A 200 33.60 6.20 -7.67
N GLY A 201 33.99 5.10 -8.30
CA GLY A 201 33.90 3.76 -7.73
C GLY A 201 32.47 3.23 -7.71
N ILE A 202 32.05 2.62 -6.59
CA ILE A 202 30.71 2.01 -6.47
C ILE A 202 29.59 3.06 -6.49
N ASP A 203 29.90 4.31 -6.16
CA ASP A 203 28.94 5.42 -6.13
C ASP A 203 28.39 5.76 -7.52
N ASP A 204 29.08 5.39 -8.60
CA ASP A 204 28.62 5.60 -9.98
C ASP A 204 27.78 4.43 -10.54
N LEU A 205 27.42 3.43 -9.72
CA LEU A 205 26.71 2.23 -10.20
C LEU A 205 25.28 2.54 -10.69
N ASP A 206 24.56 3.41 -9.99
CA ASP A 206 23.23 3.88 -10.38
C ASP A 206 23.27 4.70 -11.68
N ASP A 207 24.26 5.59 -11.83
CA ASP A 207 24.51 6.31 -13.09
C ASP A 207 24.75 5.33 -14.25
N TYR A 208 25.56 4.29 -14.02
CA TYR A 208 25.77 3.23 -15.01
C TYR A 208 24.47 2.48 -15.36
N TYR A 209 23.60 2.20 -14.38
CA TYR A 209 22.31 1.58 -14.64
C TYR A 209 21.37 2.49 -15.43
N ILE A 210 21.41 3.82 -15.22
CA ILE A 210 20.66 4.79 -16.02
C ILE A 210 21.15 4.77 -17.47
N ASP A 211 22.46 4.86 -17.68
CA ASP A 211 23.06 4.86 -19.01
C ASP A 211 22.81 3.53 -19.74
N TYR A 212 22.92 2.41 -19.04
CA TYR A 212 22.61 1.08 -19.59
C TYR A 212 21.14 0.98 -20.02
N TYR A 213 20.20 1.48 -19.20
CA TYR A 213 18.79 1.52 -19.57
C TYR A 213 18.55 2.38 -20.82
N ASN A 214 19.09 3.60 -20.82
CA ASN A 214 18.95 4.55 -21.91
C ASN A 214 19.51 3.99 -23.23
N GLU A 215 20.67 3.34 -23.19
CA GLU A 215 21.28 2.71 -24.38
C GLU A 215 20.45 1.51 -24.89
N THR A 216 19.99 0.64 -23.99
CA THR A 216 19.30 -0.61 -24.36
C THR A 216 17.84 -0.42 -24.75
N HIS A 217 17.17 0.62 -24.23
CA HIS A 217 15.76 0.91 -24.46
C HIS A 217 15.52 2.13 -25.37
N GLY A 218 16.59 2.86 -25.74
CA GLY A 218 16.47 4.09 -26.52
C GLY A 218 15.74 5.20 -25.76
N ALA A 219 15.98 5.28 -24.45
CA ALA A 219 15.35 6.21 -23.52
C ALA A 219 16.29 7.37 -23.15
N SER A 220 15.81 8.28 -22.29
CA SER A 220 16.61 9.38 -21.74
C SER A 220 16.14 9.70 -20.32
N ILE A 221 16.02 8.67 -19.48
CA ILE A 221 15.68 8.83 -18.07
C ILE A 221 16.85 9.47 -17.32
N THR A 222 16.52 10.17 -16.25
CA THR A 222 17.51 10.77 -15.33
C THR A 222 17.44 10.23 -13.91
N ASP A 223 16.45 9.38 -13.63
CA ASP A 223 16.23 8.72 -12.35
C ASP A 223 15.81 7.27 -12.64
N LEU A 224 16.40 6.29 -11.96
CA LEU A 224 16.07 4.87 -12.15
C LEU A 224 14.60 4.53 -11.89
N LYS A 225 13.88 5.33 -11.09
CA LYS A 225 12.44 5.16 -10.86
C LYS A 225 11.60 5.41 -12.11
N GLU A 226 12.14 6.12 -13.11
CA GLU A 226 11.48 6.37 -14.40
C GLU A 226 11.59 5.19 -15.37
N ALA A 227 12.47 4.22 -15.08
CA ALA A 227 12.62 3.02 -15.90
C ALA A 227 11.34 2.16 -15.83
N ASP A 228 11.13 1.33 -16.86
CA ASP A 228 10.03 0.38 -16.82
C ASP A 228 10.22 -0.67 -15.73
N GLU A 229 9.10 -1.17 -15.22
CA GLU A 229 9.07 -2.12 -14.11
C GLU A 229 9.84 -3.41 -14.39
N ALA A 230 9.89 -3.86 -15.65
CA ALA A 230 10.63 -5.06 -16.01
C ALA A 230 12.14 -4.86 -15.86
N TYR A 231 12.65 -3.66 -16.17
CA TYR A 231 14.04 -3.32 -15.92
C TYR A 231 14.36 -3.17 -14.42
N ILE A 232 13.50 -2.49 -13.65
CA ILE A 232 13.70 -2.37 -12.20
C ILE A 232 13.68 -3.77 -11.55
N ALA A 233 12.73 -4.62 -11.94
CA ALA A 233 12.69 -6.02 -11.51
C ALA A 233 13.99 -6.76 -11.85
N ASP A 234 14.54 -6.54 -13.06
CA ASP A 234 15.79 -7.15 -13.49
C ASP A 234 16.97 -6.77 -12.58
N LEU A 235 17.08 -5.49 -12.19
CA LEU A 235 18.17 -5.03 -11.33
C LEU A 235 18.22 -5.76 -9.99
N PHE A 236 17.05 -6.16 -9.48
CA PHE A 236 16.91 -6.96 -8.26
C PHE A 236 16.72 -8.45 -8.54
N SER A 237 16.97 -8.90 -9.76
CA SER A 237 16.96 -10.31 -10.16
C SER A 237 18.35 -10.76 -10.59
N CYS A 238 18.60 -12.07 -10.48
CA CYS A 238 19.87 -12.64 -10.95
C CYS A 238 19.76 -12.97 -12.44
N TYR A 239 20.71 -12.50 -13.24
CA TYR A 239 20.88 -12.74 -14.68
C TYR A 239 20.74 -14.22 -15.07
N ASN A 240 21.22 -15.14 -14.22
CA ASN A 240 21.17 -16.57 -14.47
C ASN A 240 20.95 -17.35 -13.16
N PRO A 241 19.68 -17.48 -12.71
CA PRO A 241 19.37 -18.14 -11.47
C PRO A 241 19.57 -19.65 -11.63
N ARG A 242 20.59 -20.22 -10.97
CA ARG A 242 20.84 -21.66 -10.99
C ARG A 242 19.67 -22.41 -10.33
N GLY A 243 18.87 -23.10 -11.12
CA GLY A 243 17.74 -23.89 -10.61
C GLY A 243 16.62 -23.06 -10.00
N GLY A 244 16.44 -21.81 -10.45
CA GLY A 244 15.41 -20.90 -9.94
C GLY A 244 15.73 -20.30 -8.56
N GLN A 245 16.94 -20.54 -8.03
CA GLN A 245 17.39 -19.96 -6.77
C GLN A 245 18.59 -19.04 -7.02
N HIS A 246 18.49 -17.82 -6.50
CA HIS A 246 19.55 -16.84 -6.54
C HIS A 246 20.65 -17.25 -5.54
N PRO A 247 21.93 -17.23 -5.92
CA PRO A 247 23.01 -17.55 -4.99
C PRO A 247 22.99 -16.54 -3.85
N GLN A 248 22.69 -16.99 -2.63
CA GLN A 248 22.68 -16.15 -1.44
C GLN A 248 24.13 -15.80 -1.10
N VAL A 249 24.63 -14.68 -1.61
CA VAL A 249 25.99 -14.21 -1.33
C VAL A 249 26.09 -13.34 -0.09
N GLY A 250 24.96 -12.87 0.46
CA GLY A 250 24.93 -12.07 1.69
C GLY A 250 25.72 -10.77 1.59
N ILE A 251 25.81 -10.20 0.38
CA ILE A 251 26.50 -8.93 0.12
C ILE A 251 25.43 -7.84 0.04
N PRO A 252 25.33 -6.94 1.03
CA PRO A 252 24.34 -5.87 1.00
C PRO A 252 24.66 -4.90 -0.14
N GLU A 253 23.64 -4.24 -0.69
CA GLU A 253 23.89 -3.15 -1.62
C GLU A 253 24.54 -1.98 -0.88
N SER A 254 25.56 -1.36 -1.48
CA SER A 254 26.31 -0.23 -0.93
C SER A 254 26.19 1.04 -1.78
N ASN A 255 25.79 0.95 -3.05
CA ASN A 255 25.41 2.16 -3.79
C ASN A 255 24.08 2.71 -3.24
N LEU A 256 24.11 3.97 -2.79
CA LEU A 256 22.96 4.61 -2.14
C LEU A 256 21.74 4.72 -3.07
N GLY A 257 21.93 5.06 -4.34
CA GLY A 257 20.85 5.16 -5.32
C GLY A 257 20.17 3.81 -5.59
N VAL A 258 20.96 2.74 -5.73
CA VAL A 258 20.44 1.38 -5.91
C VAL A 258 19.74 0.87 -4.65
N ALA A 259 20.26 1.17 -3.46
CA ALA A 259 19.61 0.83 -2.18
C ALA A 259 18.24 1.53 -2.04
N ALA A 260 18.18 2.83 -2.36
CA ALA A 260 16.93 3.59 -2.38
C ALA A 260 15.93 3.04 -3.42
N LEU A 261 16.41 2.66 -4.61
CA LEU A 261 15.57 2.04 -5.65
C LEU A 261 15.02 0.68 -5.19
N GLY A 262 15.80 -0.13 -4.47
CA GLY A 262 15.33 -1.41 -3.94
C GLY A 262 14.23 -1.23 -2.89
N HIS A 263 14.33 -0.18 -2.08
CA HIS A 263 13.26 0.22 -1.17
C HIS A 263 12.02 0.71 -1.91
N TYR A 264 12.21 1.56 -2.93
CA TYR A 264 11.13 2.03 -3.81
C TYR A 264 10.38 0.87 -4.46
N TYR A 265 11.10 -0.08 -5.08
CA TYR A 265 10.51 -1.21 -5.78
C TYR A 265 9.75 -2.15 -4.82
N LEU A 266 10.28 -2.39 -3.62
CA LEU A 266 9.57 -3.20 -2.61
C LEU A 266 8.15 -2.66 -2.37
N TYR A 267 8.02 -1.38 -2.05
CA TYR A 267 6.73 -0.83 -1.63
C TYR A 267 5.84 -0.34 -2.78
N ASN A 268 6.41 -0.07 -3.96
CA ASN A 268 5.64 0.30 -5.15
C ASN A 268 5.16 -0.88 -5.98
N SER A 269 5.83 -2.04 -5.90
CA SER A 269 5.51 -3.19 -6.76
C SER A 269 5.33 -4.50 -6.01
N LEU A 270 6.04 -4.73 -4.90
CA LEU A 270 6.08 -6.06 -4.28
C LEU A 270 5.16 -6.22 -3.07
N ILE A 271 4.85 -5.13 -2.37
CA ILE A 271 3.93 -5.13 -1.22
C ILE A 271 2.64 -4.43 -1.61
N SER A 272 1.53 -5.13 -1.41
CA SER A 272 0.20 -4.63 -1.73
C SER A 272 -0.72 -4.67 -0.53
N VAL A 273 -1.68 -3.75 -0.47
CA VAL A 273 -2.82 -3.73 0.45
C VAL A 273 -4.08 -3.49 -0.39
N SER A 274 -5.09 -4.31 -0.19
CA SER A 274 -6.38 -4.29 -0.90
C SER A 274 -6.23 -4.18 -2.42
N GLY A 275 -5.23 -4.89 -2.97
CA GLY A 275 -4.95 -4.96 -4.41
C GLY A 275 -4.20 -3.76 -5.01
N ASN A 276 -3.79 -2.78 -4.20
CA ASN A 276 -2.96 -1.64 -4.62
C ASN A 276 -1.58 -1.73 -3.95
N SER A 277 -0.55 -1.14 -4.54
CA SER A 277 0.77 -1.09 -3.88
C SER A 277 0.69 -0.28 -2.59
N LEU A 278 1.46 -0.67 -1.56
CA LEU A 278 1.48 0.07 -0.29
C LEU A 278 1.86 1.54 -0.51
N ALA A 279 2.84 1.79 -1.37
CA ALA A 279 3.27 3.15 -1.69
C ALA A 279 2.18 4.00 -2.33
N SER A 280 1.20 3.40 -3.02
CA SER A 280 0.10 4.16 -3.61
C SER A 280 -0.75 4.88 -2.55
N TYR A 281 -0.77 4.43 -1.29
CA TYR A 281 -1.51 5.12 -0.22
C TYR A 281 -0.81 6.39 0.28
N MET A 282 0.50 6.53 0.01
CA MET A 282 1.30 7.70 0.37
C MET A 282 1.35 8.78 -0.73
N ALA A 283 0.99 8.42 -1.96
CA ALA A 283 1.05 9.32 -3.11
C ALA A 283 0.02 10.46 -3.01
N GLU A 284 0.43 11.68 -3.38
CA GLU A 284 -0.48 12.83 -3.44
C GLU A 284 -1.65 12.60 -4.40
N GLY A 285 -2.87 12.90 -3.95
CA GLY A 285 -4.08 12.72 -4.76
C GLY A 285 -4.43 11.26 -5.08
N SER A 286 -3.92 10.31 -4.29
CA SER A 286 -4.11 8.87 -4.51
C SER A 286 -5.58 8.44 -4.55
N SER A 287 -5.94 7.69 -5.60
CA SER A 287 -7.22 7.01 -5.71
C SER A 287 -7.33 5.82 -4.75
N SER A 288 -6.23 5.13 -4.46
CA SER A 288 -6.18 4.01 -3.51
C SER A 288 -6.51 4.50 -2.10
N TYR A 289 -5.89 5.61 -1.71
CA TYR A 289 -6.18 6.32 -0.47
C TYR A 289 -7.66 6.70 -0.39
N SER A 290 -8.15 7.42 -1.40
CA SER A 290 -9.53 7.93 -1.42
C SER A 290 -10.56 6.80 -1.33
N ALA A 291 -10.30 5.66 -1.98
CA ALA A 291 -11.17 4.50 -1.95
C ALA A 291 -11.21 3.84 -0.56
N LEU A 292 -10.05 3.58 0.05
CA LEU A 292 -9.99 2.96 1.38
C LEU A 292 -10.52 3.89 2.48
N ASN A 293 -10.22 5.19 2.40
CA ASN A 293 -10.78 6.20 3.30
C ASN A 293 -12.32 6.20 3.26
N ALA A 294 -12.92 6.10 2.07
CA ALA A 294 -14.38 6.01 1.94
C ALA A 294 -14.95 4.68 2.47
N GLU A 295 -14.21 3.57 2.31
CA GLU A 295 -14.58 2.27 2.86
C GLU A 295 -14.59 2.28 4.40
N LEU A 296 -13.58 2.90 5.02
CA LEU A 296 -13.51 3.10 6.48
C LEU A 296 -14.66 3.99 6.97
N ALA A 297 -14.95 5.09 6.27
CA ALA A 297 -16.09 5.96 6.58
C ALA A 297 -17.44 5.23 6.50
N GLU A 298 -17.59 4.32 5.53
CA GLU A 298 -18.80 3.51 5.38
C GLU A 298 -18.89 2.43 6.47
N ALA A 299 -17.77 1.80 6.83
CA ALA A 299 -17.73 0.73 7.82
C ALA A 299 -17.89 1.23 9.26
N ILE A 300 -17.45 2.45 9.58
CA ILE A 300 -17.45 3.01 10.94
C ILE A 300 -18.36 4.25 11.01
N LYS A 301 -19.64 4.05 10.67
CA LYS A 301 -20.67 5.11 10.73
C LYS A 301 -21.19 5.41 12.14
N ASP A 302 -21.16 4.41 13.02
CA ASP A 302 -21.46 4.53 14.45
C ASP A 302 -20.82 3.34 15.17
N SER A 303 -19.76 3.58 15.92
CA SER A 303 -19.01 2.54 16.66
C SER A 303 -19.81 1.81 17.73
N ARG A 304 -21.05 2.21 18.02
CA ARG A 304 -21.96 1.48 18.94
C ARG A 304 -22.78 0.39 18.24
N GLU A 305 -22.86 0.44 16.91
CA GLU A 305 -23.53 -0.62 16.13
C GLU A 305 -22.72 -1.93 16.22
N GLU A 306 -23.34 -3.06 15.87
CA GLU A 306 -22.71 -4.38 15.99
C GLU A 306 -21.32 -4.38 15.32
N LYS A 307 -20.29 -4.81 16.06
CA LYS A 307 -18.85 -4.78 15.75
C LYS A 307 -18.51 -4.31 14.32
N ALA A 308 -18.17 -3.03 14.18
CA ALA A 308 -17.62 -2.50 12.92
C ALA A 308 -16.39 -3.32 12.55
N THR A 309 -16.43 -3.96 11.38
CA THR A 309 -15.40 -4.90 10.91
C THR A 309 -14.92 -4.45 9.53
N ILE A 310 -13.62 -4.19 9.41
CA ILE A 310 -12.96 -3.92 8.12
C ILE A 310 -12.02 -5.07 7.82
N THR A 311 -11.97 -5.52 6.56
CA THR A 311 -11.03 -6.56 6.12
C THR A 311 -10.18 -6.01 4.99
N LEU A 312 -8.89 -5.84 5.24
CA LEU A 312 -7.89 -5.48 4.25
C LEU A 312 -7.11 -6.74 3.86
N ASN A 313 -6.65 -6.81 2.62
CA ASN A 313 -5.87 -7.94 2.14
C ASN A 313 -4.46 -7.48 1.80
N ALA A 314 -3.45 -7.89 2.56
CA ALA A 314 -2.08 -7.62 2.17
C ALA A 314 -1.52 -8.78 1.35
N GLY A 315 -0.72 -8.46 0.34
CA GLY A 315 -0.11 -9.44 -0.55
C GLY A 315 1.35 -9.16 -0.80
N ILE A 316 2.12 -10.23 -0.91
CA ILE A 316 3.53 -10.22 -1.31
C ILE A 316 3.63 -10.78 -2.73
N ASP A 317 4.18 -10.00 -3.65
CA ASP A 317 4.39 -10.45 -5.02
C ASP A 317 5.27 -11.72 -5.04
N GLY A 318 4.81 -12.76 -5.72
CA GLY A 318 5.52 -14.02 -5.82
C GLY A 318 6.69 -14.00 -6.79
N PRO A 319 6.43 -13.67 -8.08
CA PRO A 319 7.43 -13.76 -9.14
C PRO A 319 8.69 -12.91 -8.92
N ASN A 320 8.55 -11.71 -8.37
CA ASN A 320 9.62 -10.72 -8.29
C ASN A 320 10.19 -10.55 -6.88
N MET A 321 9.56 -11.10 -5.85
CA MET A 321 10.15 -11.22 -4.51
C MET A 321 11.26 -12.29 -4.52
N CYS A 322 12.42 -11.91 -5.06
CA CYS A 322 13.60 -12.75 -5.20
C CYS A 322 14.49 -12.75 -3.94
N ASN A 323 15.55 -13.56 -3.93
CA ASN A 323 16.43 -13.65 -2.75
C ASN A 323 17.13 -12.33 -2.36
N CYS A 324 17.13 -11.31 -3.24
CA CYS A 324 17.61 -9.97 -2.90
C CYS A 324 16.83 -9.32 -1.75
N TYR A 325 15.58 -9.75 -1.52
CA TYR A 325 14.73 -9.32 -0.41
C TYR A 325 14.65 -10.36 0.73
N GLN A 326 15.37 -11.48 0.63
CA GLN A 326 15.30 -12.53 1.65
C GLN A 326 15.88 -12.05 2.98
N GLY A 327 15.10 -12.23 4.05
CA GLY A 327 15.50 -11.81 5.40
C GLY A 327 15.40 -10.30 5.62
N ARG A 328 14.81 -9.56 4.66
CA ARG A 328 14.51 -8.15 4.81
C ARG A 328 13.33 -7.96 5.76
N VAL A 329 13.38 -6.93 6.59
CA VAL A 329 12.24 -6.50 7.41
C VAL A 329 11.33 -5.63 6.54
N ILE A 330 10.04 -5.96 6.53
CA ILE A 330 8.99 -5.12 5.95
C ILE A 330 8.40 -4.33 7.11
N VAL A 331 8.39 -3.00 6.98
CA VAL A 331 7.90 -2.08 8.01
C VAL A 331 6.81 -1.23 7.39
N PHE A 332 5.65 -1.21 8.02
CA PHE A 332 4.51 -0.42 7.60
C PHE A 332 3.61 -0.14 8.80
N GLY A 333 2.83 0.92 8.72
CA GLY A 333 1.92 1.33 9.78
C GLY A 333 0.54 1.65 9.24
N MET A 334 -0.41 1.72 10.17
CA MET A 334 -1.76 2.19 9.88
C MET A 334 -2.28 2.98 11.08
N ALA A 335 -2.85 4.14 10.82
CA ALA A 335 -3.58 4.94 11.79
C ALA A 335 -4.80 5.60 11.16
N PHE A 336 -5.75 6.00 11.99
CA PHE A 336 -6.87 6.86 11.61
C PHE A 336 -7.46 7.50 12.85
N SER A 337 -8.36 8.47 12.65
CA SER A 337 -9.04 9.13 13.75
C SER A 337 -10.53 8.81 13.73
N LEU A 338 -11.13 8.77 14.91
CA LEU A 338 -12.56 8.74 15.10
C LEU A 338 -13.01 10.04 15.75
N THR A 339 -14.06 10.67 15.24
CA THR A 339 -14.68 11.85 15.88
C THR A 339 -15.97 11.49 16.55
N LYS A 340 -16.27 12.23 17.61
CA LYS A 340 -17.51 12.07 18.35
C LYS A 340 -18.69 12.39 17.44
N GLY A 341 -19.51 11.37 17.20
CA GLY A 341 -20.73 11.48 16.43
C GLY A 341 -21.78 12.34 17.14
N GLY A 342 -22.79 12.77 16.38
CA GLY A 342 -23.99 13.34 16.98
C GLY A 342 -24.82 12.27 17.69
N ASP A 343 -25.45 12.62 18.81
CA ASP A 343 -26.51 11.79 19.39
C ASP A 343 -27.62 11.59 18.35
N LYS A 344 -27.96 10.34 18.03
CA LYS A 344 -29.17 9.98 17.29
C LYS A 344 -30.38 10.37 18.14
N THR A 345 -30.82 11.62 18.06
CA THR A 345 -31.93 12.13 18.86
C THR A 345 -33.21 12.09 18.02
N SER A 346 -34.03 11.05 18.23
CA SER A 346 -35.41 11.02 17.73
C SER A 346 -36.29 11.83 18.67
N TYR A 347 -36.94 12.87 18.15
CA TYR A 347 -38.01 13.59 18.85
C TYR A 347 -39.36 13.10 18.30
N PRO A 348 -39.97 12.04 18.87
CA PRO A 348 -41.32 11.68 18.48
C PRO A 348 -42.26 12.82 18.85
N GLY A 349 -42.80 13.50 17.85
CA GLY A 349 -43.87 14.46 17.98
C GLY A 349 -45.22 13.84 17.60
N LEU A 350 -46.25 14.25 18.33
CA LEU A 350 -47.63 13.95 18.00
C LEU A 350 -48.37 15.29 17.94
N GLU A 351 -48.78 15.68 16.75
CA GLU A 351 -49.65 16.82 16.57
C GLU A 351 -51.11 16.36 16.65
N LYS A 352 -51.93 17.13 17.35
CA LYS A 352 -53.35 16.85 17.56
C LYS A 352 -54.17 18.00 17.00
N TRP A 353 -55.15 17.64 16.18
CA TRP A 353 -56.11 18.57 15.59
C TRP A 353 -57.53 18.11 15.92
N ILE A 354 -58.46 19.06 16.05
CA ILE A 354 -59.89 18.79 15.99
C ILE A 354 -60.34 18.95 14.54
N VAL A 355 -61.10 18.00 14.03
CA VAL A 355 -61.68 18.04 12.69
C VAL A 355 -63.15 18.47 12.83
N LEU A 356 -63.50 19.58 12.19
CA LEU A 356 -64.88 20.09 12.14
C LEU A 356 -65.71 19.30 11.12
N GLU A 357 -67.04 19.41 11.17
CA GLU A 357 -67.96 18.69 10.26
C GLU A 357 -67.70 18.97 8.76
N ASP A 358 -67.12 20.13 8.43
CA ASP A 358 -66.76 20.51 7.06
C ASP A 358 -65.36 20.00 6.62
N GLY A 359 -64.68 19.25 7.49
CA GLY A 359 -63.34 18.71 7.28
C GLY A 359 -62.19 19.65 7.65
N THR A 360 -62.48 20.83 8.21
CA THR A 360 -61.43 21.79 8.62
C THR A 360 -60.70 21.31 9.87
N GLU A 361 -59.36 21.32 9.83
CA GLU A 361 -58.49 21.02 10.96
C GLU A 361 -58.22 22.29 11.77
N VAL A 362 -58.53 22.28 13.07
CA VAL A 362 -58.34 23.42 13.97
C VAL A 362 -57.59 23.02 15.23
N ASP A 363 -56.73 23.92 15.70
CA ASP A 363 -56.14 23.87 17.03
C ASP A 363 -57.12 24.56 18.01
N ALA A 364 -58.05 23.77 18.55
CA ALA A 364 -59.10 24.24 19.44
C ALA A 364 -59.21 23.33 20.68
N ASP A 365 -59.55 23.91 21.83
CA ASP A 365 -59.59 23.24 23.14
C ASP A 365 -61.00 23.20 23.78
N THR A 366 -62.04 23.59 23.04
CA THR A 366 -63.42 23.63 23.54
C THR A 366 -64.44 23.03 22.58
N ALA A 367 -65.33 22.18 23.12
CA ALA A 367 -66.54 21.68 22.46
C ALA A 367 -67.72 21.73 23.45
N ALA A 368 -68.97 21.84 22.97
CA ALA A 368 -70.12 21.85 23.87
C ALA A 368 -70.43 20.43 24.38
N ALA A 369 -71.07 20.34 25.53
CA ALA A 369 -71.39 19.06 26.14
C ALA A 369 -72.43 18.30 25.29
N GLY A 370 -72.05 17.11 24.82
CA GLY A 370 -72.90 16.25 23.98
C GLY A 370 -72.54 16.26 22.49
N ASP A 371 -71.59 17.10 22.07
CA ASP A 371 -71.10 17.15 20.70
C ASP A 371 -70.16 15.96 20.41
N GLU A 372 -70.24 15.45 19.18
CA GLU A 372 -69.26 14.51 18.63
C GLU A 372 -68.04 15.32 18.15
N VAL A 373 -66.85 14.92 18.58
CA VAL A 373 -65.59 15.61 18.26
C VAL A 373 -64.67 14.63 17.58
N ASP A 374 -64.33 14.92 16.32
CA ASP A 374 -63.34 14.15 15.58
C ASP A 374 -61.94 14.69 15.87
N PHE A 375 -61.01 13.77 16.16
CA PHE A 375 -59.61 14.10 16.34
C PHE A 375 -58.79 13.54 15.19
N LYS A 376 -57.91 14.36 14.63
CA LYS A 376 -56.82 13.90 13.78
C LYS A 376 -55.54 13.94 14.59
N LEU A 377 -54.83 12.82 14.60
CA LEU A 377 -53.51 12.70 15.17
C LEU A 377 -52.52 12.53 14.04
N GLU A 378 -51.56 13.43 13.93
CA GLU A 378 -50.48 13.35 12.97
C GLU A 378 -49.19 13.06 13.71
N SER A 379 -48.62 11.88 13.44
CA SER A 379 -47.32 11.52 13.96
C SER A 379 -46.27 12.03 12.99
N ASN A 380 -45.34 12.86 13.47
CA ASN A 380 -44.21 13.32 12.69
C ASN A 380 -42.99 12.39 12.85
N VAL A 381 -43.24 11.12 13.22
CA VAL A 381 -42.21 10.08 13.25
C VAL A 381 -41.43 10.18 11.93
N PRO A 382 -40.12 10.48 11.96
CA PRO A 382 -39.33 10.58 10.75
C PRO A 382 -39.54 9.32 9.92
N GLN A 383 -39.69 9.49 8.60
CA GLN A 383 -40.00 8.42 7.65
C GLN A 383 -39.02 7.23 7.72
N ASP A 384 -37.89 7.44 8.39
CA ASP A 384 -36.72 6.58 8.34
C ASP A 384 -36.36 5.93 9.67
N LEU A 385 -37.33 5.53 10.50
CA LEU A 385 -37.09 4.71 11.70
C LEU A 385 -36.30 3.41 11.44
N LEU A 386 -36.19 2.97 10.18
CA LEU A 386 -35.47 1.76 9.77
C LEU A 386 -33.99 1.98 9.50
N ASN A 387 -33.52 3.23 9.42
CA ASN A 387 -32.10 3.58 9.51
C ASN A 387 -31.66 3.84 10.98
N TYR A 388 -32.55 3.54 11.94
CA TYR A 388 -32.35 3.64 13.40
C TYR A 388 -32.55 2.29 14.14
N LEU A 389 -32.60 1.17 13.43
CA LEU A 389 -32.55 -0.20 13.97
C LEU A 389 -31.40 -0.94 13.30
#